data_AF-A0A2A4RTV9-F1
#
_entry.id   AF-A0A2A4RTV9-F1
#
_cell.length_a   1.000
_cell.length_b   1.000
_cell.length_c   1.000
_cell.angle_alpha   90.00
_cell.angle_beta   90.00
_cell.angle_gamma   90.00
#
_symmetry.space_group_name_H-M   'P 1'
#
loop_
_entity.id
_entity.type
_entity.pdbx_description
1 polymer ?
#
loop_
_entity_poly.entity_id
_entity_poly.type
_entity_poly.pdbx_seq_one_letter_code
_entity_poly.pdbx_strand_id
1 'polypeptide(L)'
;MSAVMKIHPVANERRLGAIMLELGLLQTDQIEPILKAQRELGLPFGAAAMSLGLLTEVQLQQAMFSQFDYPYLVRGAGELSPQLVAAYEPSSPQVEVLRAIRGRLLLQWFTPGQRALAVVSTNNGDGRSFITANLGVVFSQLGENTLLIDANLRAPHLHELFKLDNSQGLSSILAGMAETDRIQPVPLLKNLSVLSAGPQPPNPGELLVRPVFTELLQELSTQYEVIFIDTPAGLICSETSMLAARAGGALTVARKHRTRLSDLRQLNVVIRDAGARLIGSVLNEY
;
A
#
# COMPACT_ATOMS: atom_id res chain seq x y z
N MET A 1 -15.44 -39.30 19.99
CA MET A 1 -15.40 -39.29 18.52
C MET A 1 -14.62 -38.06 18.08
N SER A 2 -13.36 -38.24 17.69
CA SER A 2 -12.46 -37.15 17.30
C SER A 2 -12.71 -36.80 15.84
N ALA A 3 -13.22 -35.59 15.58
CA ALA A 3 -13.37 -35.06 14.24
C ALA A 3 -12.01 -34.48 13.79
N VAL A 4 -11.29 -35.26 12.99
CA VAL A 4 -10.09 -34.81 12.28
C VAL A 4 -10.53 -33.79 11.23
N MET A 5 -10.23 -32.51 11.50
CA MET A 5 -10.37 -31.40 10.56
C MET A 5 -9.42 -31.66 9.39
N LYS A 6 -9.98 -32.10 8.26
CA LYS A 6 -9.25 -32.21 6.98
C LYS A 6 -8.94 -30.80 6.50
N ILE A 7 -7.67 -30.42 6.60
CA ILE A 7 -7.14 -29.21 5.98
C ILE A 7 -7.18 -29.45 4.46
N HIS A 8 -8.01 -28.71 3.74
CA HIS A 8 -8.01 -28.72 2.28
C HIS A 8 -6.75 -28.01 1.78
N PRO A 9 -5.91 -28.63 0.93
CA PRO A 9 -4.79 -27.94 0.32
C PRO A 9 -5.32 -27.05 -0.80
N VAL A 10 -5.23 -25.73 -0.63
CA VAL A 10 -5.40 -24.76 -1.72
C VAL A 10 -4.04 -24.13 -1.97
N ALA A 11 -3.24 -24.78 -2.79
CA ALA A 11 -2.09 -24.18 -3.46
C ALA A 11 -1.95 -24.85 -4.83
N ASN A 12 -1.88 -24.05 -5.89
CA ASN A 12 -1.56 -24.51 -7.23
C ASN A 12 -0.14 -25.12 -7.15
N GLU A 13 0.01 -26.45 -7.22
CA GLU A 13 1.29 -27.17 -7.02
C GLU A 13 2.25 -26.97 -8.22
N ARG A 14 2.56 -25.73 -8.60
CA ARG A 14 3.66 -25.46 -9.51
C ARG A 14 4.96 -25.79 -8.77
N ARG A 15 5.76 -26.70 -9.33
CA ARG A 15 7.05 -27.10 -8.76
C ARG A 15 8.04 -25.95 -8.88
N LEU A 16 8.76 -25.65 -7.81
CA LEU A 16 9.69 -24.52 -7.71
C LEU A 16 10.71 -24.44 -8.86
N GLY A 17 11.23 -25.59 -9.31
CA GLY A 17 12.17 -25.65 -10.44
C GLY A 17 11.56 -25.20 -11.79
N ALA A 18 10.26 -25.45 -12.03
CA ALA A 18 9.59 -24.99 -13.24
C ALA A 18 9.40 -23.47 -13.22
N ILE A 19 9.03 -22.93 -12.06
CA ILE A 19 8.89 -21.47 -11.85
C ILE A 19 10.23 -20.76 -12.06
N MET A 20 11.33 -21.34 -11.55
CA MET A 20 12.66 -20.75 -11.73
C MET A 20 13.11 -20.73 -13.20
N LEU A 21 12.72 -21.72 -14.01
CA LEU A 21 12.96 -21.72 -15.46
C LEU A 21 12.10 -20.66 -16.18
N GLU A 22 10.80 -20.58 -15.85
CA GLU A 22 9.88 -19.59 -16.42
C GLU A 22 10.33 -18.14 -16.15
N LEU A 23 10.82 -17.88 -14.94
CA LEU A 23 11.35 -16.58 -14.53
C LEU A 23 12.77 -16.29 -15.04
N GLY A 24 13.41 -17.23 -15.75
CA GLY A 24 14.78 -17.11 -16.23
C GLY A 24 15.84 -17.05 -15.12
N LEU A 25 15.49 -17.50 -13.90
CA LEU A 25 16.38 -17.54 -12.74
C LEU A 25 17.35 -18.73 -12.82
N LEU A 26 16.96 -19.79 -13.51
CA LEU A 26 17.77 -20.96 -13.81
C LEU A 26 17.69 -21.28 -15.30
N GLN A 27 18.72 -21.93 -15.81
CA GLN A 27 18.78 -22.51 -17.15
C GLN A 27 18.52 -24.02 -17.09
N THR A 28 18.08 -24.63 -18.19
CA THR A 28 17.70 -26.05 -18.23
C THR A 28 18.87 -26.99 -17.91
N ASP A 29 20.08 -26.63 -18.33
CA ASP A 29 21.33 -27.36 -18.07
C ASP A 29 21.76 -27.33 -16.59
N GLN A 30 21.25 -26.37 -15.82
CA GLN A 30 21.53 -26.23 -14.39
C GLN A 30 20.66 -27.15 -13.51
N ILE A 31 19.57 -27.72 -14.04
CA ILE A 31 18.62 -28.53 -13.26
C ILE A 31 19.23 -29.85 -12.77
N GLU A 32 19.96 -30.55 -13.63
CA GLU A 32 20.52 -31.87 -13.32
C GLU A 32 21.60 -31.82 -12.23
N PRO A 33 22.55 -30.85 -12.25
CA PRO A 33 23.45 -30.59 -11.11
C PRO A 33 22.73 -30.33 -9.79
N ILE A 34 21.65 -29.54 -9.80
CA ILE A 34 20.88 -29.22 -8.59
C ILE A 34 20.20 -30.48 -8.02
N LEU A 35 19.58 -31.30 -8.86
CA LEU A 35 18.95 -32.56 -8.44
C LEU A 35 19.96 -33.58 -7.90
N LYS A 36 21.20 -33.56 -8.41
CA LYS A 36 22.30 -34.37 -7.86
C LYS A 36 22.69 -33.87 -6.47
N ALA A 37 22.97 -32.58 -6.31
CA ALA A 37 23.32 -31.98 -5.02
C ALA A 37 22.20 -32.13 -3.98
N GLN A 38 20.93 -32.01 -4.38
CA GLN A 38 19.78 -32.27 -3.53
C GLN A 38 19.79 -33.70 -2.96
N ARG A 39 20.09 -34.71 -3.79
CA ARG A 39 20.15 -36.11 -3.36
C ARG A 39 21.36 -36.39 -2.47
N GLU A 40 22.52 -35.83 -2.82
CA GLU A 40 23.79 -36.04 -2.09
C GLU A 40 23.82 -35.33 -0.73
N LEU A 41 23.28 -34.10 -0.66
CA LEU A 41 23.32 -33.25 0.53
C LEU A 41 22.02 -33.30 1.35
N GLY A 42 20.96 -33.94 0.84
CA GLY A 42 19.65 -33.99 1.49
C GLY A 42 18.95 -32.62 1.60
N LEU A 43 19.29 -31.67 0.72
CA LEU A 43 18.78 -30.30 0.76
C LEU A 43 17.50 -30.11 -0.08
N PRO A 44 16.57 -29.22 0.33
CA PRO A 44 15.50 -28.75 -0.55
C PRO A 44 16.06 -28.14 -1.85
N PHE A 45 15.31 -28.22 -2.96
CA PHE A 45 15.80 -27.85 -4.30
C PHE A 45 16.44 -26.44 -4.35
N GLY A 46 15.78 -25.44 -3.76
CA GLY A 46 16.31 -24.08 -3.70
C GLY A 46 17.59 -23.95 -2.87
N ALA A 47 17.69 -24.67 -1.75
CA ALA A 47 18.89 -24.68 -0.92
C ALA A 47 20.06 -25.40 -1.63
N ALA A 48 19.78 -26.47 -2.38
CA ALA A 48 20.77 -27.13 -3.23
C ALA A 48 21.28 -26.17 -4.33
N ALA A 49 20.37 -25.44 -4.99
CA ALA A 49 20.73 -24.44 -6.01
C ALA A 49 21.61 -23.31 -5.44
N MET A 50 21.30 -22.82 -4.24
CA MET A 50 22.14 -21.84 -3.53
C MET A 50 23.52 -22.40 -3.16
N SER A 51 23.58 -23.65 -2.69
CA SER A 51 24.86 -24.28 -2.32
C SER A 51 25.82 -24.44 -3.51
N LEU A 52 25.28 -24.53 -4.72
CA LEU A 52 26.04 -24.57 -5.98
C LEU A 52 26.38 -23.18 -6.54
N GLY A 53 25.94 -22.10 -5.89
CA GLY A 53 26.13 -20.73 -6.37
C GLY A 53 25.31 -20.37 -7.62
N LEU A 54 24.35 -21.23 -8.00
CA LEU A 54 23.52 -21.05 -9.19
C LEU A 54 22.34 -20.11 -8.94
N LEU A 55 22.04 -19.85 -7.67
CA LEU A 55 20.88 -19.08 -7.26
C LEU A 55 21.22 -18.26 -6.01
N THR A 56 20.78 -17.01 -5.96
CA THR A 56 20.86 -16.16 -4.76
C THR A 56 19.63 -16.35 -3.88
N GLU A 57 19.72 -15.96 -2.61
CA GLU A 57 18.58 -15.97 -1.68
C GLU A 57 17.41 -15.10 -2.20
N VAL A 58 17.72 -13.97 -2.83
CA VAL A 58 16.72 -13.08 -3.45
C VAL A 58 15.97 -13.78 -4.57
N GLN A 59 16.68 -14.49 -5.45
CA GLN A 59 16.08 -15.25 -6.55
C GLN A 59 15.27 -16.46 -6.04
N LEU A 60 15.70 -17.09 -4.94
CA LEU A 60 14.92 -18.14 -4.28
C LEU A 60 13.59 -17.59 -3.78
N GLN A 61 13.64 -16.46 -3.07
CA GLN A 61 12.45 -15.80 -2.57
C GLN A 61 11.52 -15.38 -3.72
N GLN A 62 12.08 -14.88 -4.82
CA GLN A 62 11.31 -14.54 -6.03
C GLN A 62 10.51 -15.73 -6.57
N ALA A 63 11.16 -16.89 -6.75
CA ALA A 63 10.49 -18.11 -7.18
C ALA A 63 9.43 -18.60 -6.18
N MET A 64 9.71 -18.48 -4.87
CA MET A 64 8.76 -18.83 -3.81
C MET A 64 7.51 -17.94 -3.85
N PHE A 65 7.68 -16.63 -4.01
CA PHE A 65 6.53 -15.73 -4.09
C PHE A 65 5.64 -16.02 -5.31
N SER A 66 6.22 -16.39 -6.45
CA SER A 66 5.44 -16.84 -7.62
C SER A 66 4.74 -18.18 -7.36
N GLN A 67 5.33 -19.08 -6.58
CA GLN A 67 4.72 -20.35 -6.19
C GLN A 67 3.46 -20.15 -5.32
N PHE A 68 3.48 -19.17 -4.43
CA PHE A 68 2.38 -18.87 -3.52
C PHE A 68 1.41 -17.78 -4.03
N ASP A 69 1.50 -17.42 -5.31
CA ASP A 69 0.67 -16.37 -5.93
C ASP A 69 0.69 -15.03 -5.17
N TYR A 70 1.85 -14.70 -4.59
CA TYR A 70 2.03 -13.46 -3.85
C TYR A 70 2.19 -12.30 -4.86
N PRO A 71 1.39 -11.22 -4.78
CA PRO A 71 1.46 -10.12 -5.75
C PRO A 71 2.61 -9.17 -5.40
N TYR A 72 3.78 -9.37 -6.02
CA TYR A 72 4.94 -8.47 -5.96
C TYR A 72 5.46 -8.18 -7.38
N LEU A 73 6.24 -7.13 -7.51
CA LEU A 73 6.77 -6.63 -8.78
C LEU A 73 8.29 -6.78 -8.83
N VAL A 74 8.81 -7.06 -10.02
CA VAL A 74 10.25 -7.13 -10.27
C VAL A 74 10.76 -5.72 -10.60
N ARG A 75 11.80 -5.26 -9.88
CA ARG A 75 12.44 -3.95 -10.16
C ARG A 75 12.98 -3.92 -11.59
N GLY A 76 12.74 -2.82 -12.30
CA GLY A 76 13.21 -2.62 -13.68
C GLY A 76 12.20 -3.00 -14.77
N ALA A 77 11.07 -3.61 -14.42
CA ALA A 77 9.95 -3.83 -15.36
C ALA A 77 9.25 -2.52 -15.80
N GLY A 78 9.61 -1.37 -15.21
CA GLY A 78 9.30 -0.04 -15.75
C GLY A 78 7.91 0.52 -15.46
N GLU A 79 7.06 -0.19 -14.72
CA GLU A 79 5.64 0.17 -14.69
C GLU A 79 5.21 1.08 -13.52
N LEU A 80 5.85 1.02 -12.34
CA LEU A 80 5.50 1.88 -11.18
C LEU A 80 6.75 2.55 -10.57
N SER A 81 6.53 3.49 -9.64
CA SER A 81 7.63 4.18 -8.95
C SER A 81 8.42 3.23 -8.03
N PRO A 82 9.77 3.29 -8.02
CA PRO A 82 10.61 2.49 -7.12
C PRO A 82 10.38 2.81 -5.63
N GLN A 83 9.69 3.92 -5.33
CA GLN A 83 9.27 4.29 -3.99
C GLN A 83 8.16 3.37 -3.43
N LEU A 84 7.51 2.55 -4.26
CA LEU A 84 6.61 1.48 -3.83
C LEU A 84 7.42 0.27 -3.34
N VAL A 85 8.18 0.45 -2.26
CA VAL A 85 9.03 -0.59 -1.68
C VAL A 85 8.26 -1.87 -1.33
N ALA A 86 7.00 -1.76 -0.90
CA ALA A 86 6.13 -2.89 -0.64
C ALA A 86 5.80 -3.72 -1.88
N ALA A 87 5.79 -3.09 -3.06
CA ALA A 87 5.55 -3.79 -4.31
C ALA A 87 6.82 -4.48 -4.80
N TYR A 88 7.98 -3.83 -4.67
CA TYR A 88 9.24 -4.28 -5.28
C TYR A 88 10.15 -5.10 -4.38
N GLU A 89 10.10 -4.88 -3.07
CA GLU A 89 11.02 -5.48 -2.09
C GLU A 89 10.22 -6.12 -0.93
N PRO A 90 9.35 -7.10 -1.23
CA PRO A 90 8.44 -7.66 -0.25
C PRO A 90 9.17 -8.30 0.95
N SER A 91 10.42 -8.77 0.82
CA SER A 91 11.18 -9.35 1.94
C SER A 91 12.03 -8.35 2.71
N SER A 92 12.01 -7.08 2.35
CA SER A 92 12.81 -6.06 3.03
C SER A 92 12.34 -5.80 4.48
N PRO A 93 13.24 -5.48 5.42
CA PRO A 93 12.87 -5.13 6.79
C PRO A 93 11.87 -3.97 6.86
N GLN A 94 11.95 -3.01 5.94
CA GLN A 94 11.02 -1.88 5.87
C GLN A 94 9.59 -2.37 5.56
N VAL A 95 9.42 -3.38 4.71
CA VAL A 95 8.11 -3.93 4.37
C VAL A 95 7.55 -4.78 5.51
N GLU A 96 8.39 -5.47 6.29
CA GLU A 96 7.93 -6.12 7.52
C GLU A 96 7.34 -5.13 8.54
N VAL A 97 7.94 -3.93 8.66
CA VAL A 97 7.37 -2.85 9.48
C VAL A 97 6.01 -2.40 8.94
N LEU A 98 5.87 -2.23 7.62
CA LEU A 98 4.58 -1.89 7.00
C LEU A 98 3.52 -2.98 7.22
N ARG A 99 3.88 -4.27 7.14
CA ARG A 99 2.98 -5.39 7.47
C ARG A 99 2.57 -5.39 8.94
N ALA A 100 3.49 -5.07 9.84
CA ALA A 100 3.18 -4.92 11.26
C ALA A 100 2.22 -3.75 11.53
N ILE A 101 2.40 -2.62 10.84
CA ILE A 101 1.47 -1.48 10.88
C ILE A 101 0.10 -1.92 10.35
N ARG A 102 0.03 -2.57 9.18
CA ARG A 102 -1.21 -3.12 8.61
C ARG A 102 -1.94 -4.01 9.62
N GLY A 103 -1.26 -4.97 10.23
CA GLY A 103 -1.86 -5.87 11.22
C GLY A 103 -2.46 -5.12 12.42
N ARG A 104 -1.78 -4.08 12.92
CA ARG A 104 -2.31 -3.23 13.98
C ARG A 104 -3.54 -2.42 13.54
N LEU A 105 -3.51 -1.85 12.34
CA LEU A 105 -4.62 -1.07 11.81
C LEU A 105 -5.87 -1.92 11.55
N LEU A 106 -5.71 -3.16 11.04
CA LEU A 106 -6.81 -4.11 10.89
C LEU A 106 -7.46 -4.45 12.24
N LEU A 107 -6.64 -4.65 13.28
CA LEU A 107 -7.15 -4.98 14.62
C LEU A 107 -7.81 -3.79 15.33
N GLN A 108 -7.34 -2.55 15.10
CA GLN A 108 -7.72 -1.39 15.90
C GLN A 108 -8.69 -0.43 15.23
N TRP A 109 -8.75 -0.43 13.90
CA TRP A 109 -9.47 0.58 13.12
C TRP A 109 -10.37 0.00 12.05
N PHE A 110 -9.86 -0.81 11.12
CA PHE A 110 -10.63 -1.30 9.97
C PHE A 110 -11.62 -2.42 10.38
N THR A 111 -12.65 -2.02 11.12
CA THR A 111 -13.76 -2.85 11.60
C THR A 111 -15.03 -2.54 10.79
N PRO A 112 -16.09 -3.38 10.87
CA PRO A 112 -17.35 -3.07 10.17
C PRO A 112 -17.87 -1.66 10.53
N GLY A 113 -18.04 -0.81 9.51
CA GLY A 113 -18.45 0.59 9.66
C GLY A 113 -17.30 1.60 9.75
N GLN A 114 -16.05 1.16 9.91
CA GLN A 114 -14.86 2.02 9.87
C GLN A 114 -13.97 1.62 8.68
N ARG A 115 -14.22 2.26 7.54
CA ARG A 115 -13.54 1.94 6.26
C ARG A 115 -12.48 2.95 5.87
N ALA A 116 -12.52 4.18 6.39
CA ALA A 116 -11.64 5.27 5.99
C ALA A 116 -10.64 5.66 7.07
N LEU A 117 -9.40 5.97 6.67
CA LEU A 117 -8.37 6.49 7.56
C LEU A 117 -7.59 7.60 6.86
N ALA A 118 -7.56 8.80 7.45
CA ALA A 118 -6.73 9.87 6.95
C ALA A 118 -5.26 9.65 7.34
N VAL A 119 -4.35 9.75 6.39
CA VAL A 119 -2.92 9.82 6.69
C VAL A 119 -2.57 11.31 6.75
N VAL A 120 -1.95 11.77 7.82
CA VAL A 120 -1.68 13.20 8.06
C VAL A 120 -0.24 13.43 8.46
N SER A 121 0.32 14.60 8.12
CA SER A 121 1.67 15.00 8.55
C SER A 121 1.72 16.50 8.82
N THR A 122 2.78 16.96 9.48
CA THR A 122 2.96 18.37 9.82
C THR A 122 3.28 19.22 8.60
N ASN A 123 4.25 18.76 7.80
CA ASN A 123 4.87 19.51 6.72
C ASN A 123 4.77 18.75 5.39
N ASN A 124 4.98 19.49 4.30
CA ASN A 124 5.24 18.90 2.99
C ASN A 124 6.55 18.11 3.05
N GLY A 125 6.59 16.95 2.39
CA GLY A 125 7.80 16.11 2.34
C GLY A 125 8.07 15.31 3.63
N ASP A 126 7.12 15.21 4.57
CA ASP A 126 7.21 14.28 5.72
C ASP A 126 7.06 12.79 5.31
N GLY A 127 6.80 12.52 4.03
CA GLY A 127 6.66 11.16 3.48
C GLY A 127 5.26 10.56 3.63
N ARG A 128 4.23 11.38 3.80
CA ARG A 128 2.83 10.93 3.91
C ARG A 128 2.36 10.10 2.72
N SER A 129 2.54 10.60 1.49
CA SER A 129 2.13 9.89 0.27
C SER A 129 2.86 8.56 0.11
N PHE A 130 4.15 8.52 0.49
CA PHE A 130 4.94 7.28 0.52
C PHE A 130 4.36 6.25 1.49
N ILE A 131 4.02 6.66 2.72
CA ILE A 131 3.39 5.77 3.71
C ILE A 131 2.01 5.33 3.23
N THR A 132 1.20 6.26 2.70
CA THR A 132 -0.15 5.97 2.19
C THR A 132 -0.10 4.94 1.07
N ALA A 133 0.78 5.14 0.08
CA ALA A 133 0.93 4.23 -1.05
C ALA A 133 1.41 2.84 -0.64
N ASN A 134 2.45 2.76 0.20
CA ASN A 134 2.99 1.49 0.63
C ASN A 134 2.08 0.73 1.61
N LEU A 135 1.31 1.44 2.43
CA LEU A 135 0.21 0.83 3.20
C LEU A 135 -0.84 0.26 2.25
N GLY A 136 -1.26 1.02 1.24
CA GLY A 136 -2.16 0.53 0.20
C GLY A 136 -1.72 -0.79 -0.41
N VAL A 137 -0.47 -0.87 -0.83
CA VAL A 137 0.13 -2.09 -1.40
C VAL A 137 0.08 -3.27 -0.42
N VAL A 138 0.51 -3.09 0.84
CA VAL A 138 0.50 -4.22 1.78
C VAL A 138 -0.91 -4.66 2.17
N PHE A 139 -1.90 -3.75 2.18
CA PHE A 139 -3.30 -4.10 2.41
C PHE A 139 -3.88 -4.88 1.22
N SER A 140 -3.64 -4.40 -0.01
CA SER A 140 -4.13 -5.09 -1.21
C SER A 140 -3.50 -6.48 -1.39
N GLN A 141 -2.22 -6.64 -1.04
CA GLN A 141 -1.52 -7.93 -0.99
C GLN A 141 -2.11 -8.91 0.02
N LEU A 142 -2.86 -8.44 1.02
CA LEU A 142 -3.59 -9.32 1.95
C LEU A 142 -4.93 -9.79 1.37
N GLY A 143 -5.40 -9.19 0.28
CA GLY A 143 -6.69 -9.46 -0.33
C GLY A 143 -7.76 -8.41 -0.07
N GLU A 144 -7.49 -7.44 0.81
CA GLU A 144 -8.45 -6.37 1.17
C GLU A 144 -8.73 -5.48 -0.04
N ASN A 145 -10.01 -5.21 -0.33
CA ASN A 145 -10.34 -4.26 -1.39
C ASN A 145 -9.99 -2.83 -0.94
N THR A 146 -8.88 -2.32 -1.47
CA THR A 146 -8.19 -1.13 -0.95
C THR A 146 -8.26 0.03 -1.94
N LEU A 147 -8.70 1.19 -1.46
CA LEU A 147 -8.70 2.45 -2.20
C LEU A 147 -7.74 3.45 -1.57
N LEU A 148 -6.95 4.11 -2.42
CA LEU A 148 -6.17 5.29 -2.04
C LEU A 148 -6.80 6.53 -2.66
N ILE A 149 -7.07 7.55 -1.85
CA ILE A 149 -7.60 8.84 -2.31
C ILE A 149 -6.50 9.89 -2.14
N ASP A 150 -6.09 10.51 -3.24
CA ASP A 150 -5.19 11.68 -3.20
C ASP A 150 -6.00 12.95 -2.95
N ALA A 151 -6.18 13.30 -1.68
CA ALA A 151 -6.83 14.54 -1.26
C ALA A 151 -5.84 15.71 -1.13
N ASN A 152 -4.57 15.54 -1.53
CA ASN A 152 -3.62 16.63 -1.61
C ASN A 152 -3.72 17.36 -2.97
N LEU A 153 -4.84 18.03 -3.18
CA LEU A 153 -5.14 18.76 -4.42
C LEU A 153 -4.12 19.89 -4.77
N ARG A 154 -3.24 20.25 -3.83
CA ARG A 154 -2.20 21.29 -4.01
C ARG A 154 -0.87 20.74 -4.51
N ALA A 155 -0.56 19.50 -4.14
CA ALA A 155 0.69 18.83 -4.49
C ALA A 155 0.44 17.31 -4.54
N PRO A 156 -0.36 16.83 -5.51
CA PRO A 156 -0.74 15.43 -5.59
C PRO A 156 0.45 14.57 -6.01
N HIS A 157 0.50 13.34 -5.51
CA HIS A 157 1.67 12.48 -5.71
C HIS A 157 1.30 11.02 -5.98
N LEU A 158 0.11 10.55 -5.61
CA LEU A 158 -0.23 9.13 -5.78
C LEU A 158 -0.25 8.71 -7.26
N HIS A 159 -0.76 9.56 -8.15
CA HIS A 159 -0.75 9.27 -9.58
C HIS A 159 0.68 9.10 -10.14
N GLU A 160 1.67 9.85 -9.63
CA GLU A 160 3.08 9.72 -10.03
C GLU A 160 3.70 8.41 -9.53
N LEU A 161 3.33 7.99 -8.32
CA LEU A 161 3.77 6.74 -7.70
C LEU A 161 3.26 5.52 -8.46
N PHE A 162 1.98 5.55 -8.85
CA PHE A 162 1.30 4.45 -9.53
C PHE A 162 1.27 4.58 -11.06
N LYS A 163 1.89 5.63 -11.64
CA LYS A 163 1.91 5.91 -13.09
C LYS A 163 0.51 5.94 -13.71
N LEU A 164 -0.41 6.61 -13.03
CA LEU A 164 -1.81 6.73 -13.42
C LEU A 164 -2.11 8.09 -14.05
N ASP A 165 -3.22 8.17 -14.78
CA ASP A 165 -3.71 9.43 -15.32
C ASP A 165 -4.21 10.36 -14.19
N ASN A 166 -3.99 11.66 -14.37
CA ASN A 166 -4.44 12.69 -13.42
C ASN A 166 -5.20 13.83 -14.14
N SER A 167 -5.67 13.59 -15.37
CA SER A 167 -6.47 14.56 -16.12
C SER A 167 -7.86 14.76 -15.52
N GLN A 168 -8.35 13.74 -14.82
CA GLN A 168 -9.57 13.76 -14.00
C GLN A 168 -9.32 13.00 -12.70
N GLY A 169 -10.00 13.38 -11.64
CA GLY A 169 -9.86 12.74 -10.34
C GLY A 169 -10.78 13.37 -9.30
N LEU A 170 -10.36 13.33 -8.04
CA LEU A 170 -11.13 13.83 -6.90
C LEU A 170 -11.65 15.26 -7.14
N SER A 171 -10.82 16.18 -7.61
CA SER A 171 -11.23 17.56 -7.87
C SER A 171 -12.37 17.65 -8.89
N SER A 172 -12.30 16.87 -9.97
CA SER A 172 -13.32 16.79 -11.00
C SER A 172 -14.64 16.25 -10.45
N ILE A 173 -14.58 15.19 -9.64
CA ILE A 173 -15.76 14.58 -9.00
C ILE A 173 -16.43 15.57 -8.05
N LEU A 174 -15.67 16.20 -7.15
CA LEU A 174 -16.21 17.16 -6.19
C LEU A 174 -16.78 18.42 -6.87
N ALA A 175 -16.28 18.76 -8.07
CA ALA A 175 -16.81 19.84 -8.88
C ALA A 175 -18.09 19.45 -9.66
N GLY A 176 -18.50 18.18 -9.65
CA GLY A 176 -19.62 17.67 -10.43
C GLY A 176 -19.31 17.53 -11.93
N MET A 177 -18.02 17.47 -12.29
CA MET A 177 -17.54 17.39 -13.68
C MET A 177 -17.19 15.96 -14.10
N ALA A 178 -17.18 15.01 -13.17
CA ALA A 178 -16.88 13.60 -13.40
C ALA A 178 -17.62 12.72 -12.39
N GLU A 179 -17.78 11.43 -12.72
CA GLU A 179 -18.36 10.41 -11.84
C GLU A 179 -17.28 9.54 -11.17
N THR A 180 -17.69 8.62 -10.30
CA THR A 180 -16.80 7.70 -9.57
C THR A 180 -16.16 6.63 -10.46
N ASP A 181 -16.57 6.52 -11.73
CA ASP A 181 -15.95 5.67 -12.76
C ASP A 181 -14.49 6.04 -13.08
N ARG A 182 -14.01 7.18 -12.57
CA ARG A 182 -12.62 7.65 -12.71
C ARG A 182 -11.65 7.04 -11.69
N ILE A 183 -12.12 6.18 -10.80
CA ILE A 183 -11.26 5.43 -9.90
C ILE A 183 -10.48 4.38 -10.71
N GLN A 184 -9.16 4.50 -10.69
CA GLN A 184 -8.29 3.69 -11.53
C GLN A 184 -7.81 2.45 -10.76
N PRO A 185 -8.12 1.21 -11.21
CA PRO A 185 -7.46 0.03 -10.67
C PRO A 185 -5.97 0.08 -11.00
N VAL A 186 -5.12 -0.45 -10.12
CA VAL A 186 -3.69 -0.61 -10.40
C VAL A 186 -3.48 -2.00 -11.00
N PRO A 187 -3.25 -2.14 -12.33
CA PRO A 187 -3.30 -3.46 -12.99
C PRO A 187 -2.33 -4.48 -12.40
N LEU A 188 -1.17 -3.99 -11.95
CA LEU A 188 -0.10 -4.78 -11.35
C LEU A 188 -0.33 -5.15 -9.87
N LEU A 189 -1.30 -4.54 -9.20
CA LEU A 189 -1.57 -4.74 -7.79
C LEU A 189 -3.07 -5.01 -7.61
N LYS A 190 -3.41 -6.31 -7.63
CA LYS A 190 -4.78 -6.76 -7.43
C LYS A 190 -5.38 -6.17 -6.15
N ASN A 191 -6.67 -5.85 -6.17
CA ASN A 191 -7.43 -5.26 -5.06
C ASN A 191 -6.92 -3.87 -4.63
N LEU A 192 -6.10 -3.19 -5.44
CA LEU A 192 -5.71 -1.81 -5.22
C LEU A 192 -6.32 -0.91 -6.29
N SER A 193 -6.97 0.14 -5.84
CA SER A 193 -7.46 1.23 -6.69
C SER A 193 -6.96 2.57 -6.17
N VAL A 194 -6.85 3.55 -7.06
CA VAL A 194 -6.44 4.91 -6.73
C VAL A 194 -7.43 5.89 -7.33
N LEU A 195 -7.95 6.77 -6.49
CA LEU A 195 -8.58 8.02 -6.89
C LEU A 195 -7.51 9.11 -6.84
N SER A 196 -6.98 9.46 -8.01
CA SER A 196 -6.02 10.55 -8.14
C SER A 196 -6.67 11.90 -7.81
N ALA A 197 -5.87 12.94 -7.58
CA ALA A 197 -6.38 14.25 -7.20
C ALA A 197 -7.16 14.94 -8.32
N GLY A 198 -6.81 14.64 -9.57
CA GLY A 198 -7.25 15.38 -10.74
C GLY A 198 -6.50 16.71 -10.92
N PRO A 199 -6.98 17.58 -11.83
CA PRO A 199 -6.39 18.88 -12.07
C PRO A 199 -6.52 19.77 -10.83
N GLN A 200 -5.50 20.59 -10.55
CA GLN A 200 -5.53 21.50 -9.41
C GLN A 200 -6.66 22.53 -9.58
N PRO A 201 -7.64 22.59 -8.67
CA PRO A 201 -8.71 23.60 -8.74
C PRO A 201 -8.21 24.96 -8.24
N PRO A 202 -8.93 26.07 -8.54
CA PRO A 202 -8.58 27.39 -8.04
C PRO A 202 -8.64 27.48 -6.51
N ASN A 203 -9.60 26.81 -5.87
CA ASN A 203 -9.79 26.79 -4.41
C ASN A 203 -9.80 25.34 -3.85
N PRO A 204 -8.62 24.71 -3.65
CA PRO A 204 -8.53 23.32 -3.22
C PRO A 204 -9.21 23.02 -1.88
N GLY A 205 -8.96 23.86 -0.86
CA GLY A 205 -9.51 23.66 0.48
C GLY A 205 -11.03 23.75 0.53
N GLU A 206 -11.62 24.72 -0.17
CA GLU A 206 -13.09 24.88 -0.25
C GLU A 206 -13.76 23.67 -0.88
N LEU A 207 -13.14 23.10 -1.92
CA LEU A 207 -13.69 21.95 -2.61
C LEU A 207 -13.74 20.71 -1.70
N LEU A 208 -12.68 20.48 -0.92
CA LEU A 208 -12.56 19.36 0.00
C LEU A 208 -13.50 19.48 1.21
N VAL A 209 -13.95 20.69 1.58
CA VAL A 209 -14.84 20.93 2.73
C VAL A 209 -16.32 20.89 2.39
N ARG A 210 -16.69 20.67 1.13
CA ARG A 210 -18.10 20.54 0.75
C ARG A 210 -18.72 19.22 1.21
N PRO A 211 -20.04 19.15 1.46
CA PRO A 211 -20.74 17.92 1.86
C PRO A 211 -20.54 16.75 0.88
N VAL A 212 -20.39 17.04 -0.41
CA VAL A 212 -20.20 16.04 -1.49
C VAL A 212 -19.02 15.10 -1.23
N PHE A 213 -17.95 15.53 -0.54
CA PHE A 213 -16.86 14.61 -0.19
C PHE A 213 -17.30 13.55 0.84
N THR A 214 -18.17 13.92 1.78
CA THR A 214 -18.72 12.96 2.76
C THR A 214 -19.63 11.95 2.06
N GLU A 215 -20.47 12.42 1.14
CA GLU A 215 -21.35 11.57 0.32
C GLU A 215 -20.52 10.60 -0.53
N LEU A 216 -19.48 11.10 -1.19
CA LEU A 216 -18.51 10.29 -1.92
C LEU A 216 -17.86 9.23 -1.01
N LEU A 217 -17.40 9.61 0.17
CA LEU A 217 -16.76 8.66 1.09
C LEU A 217 -17.73 7.58 1.57
N GLN A 218 -19.00 7.92 1.78
CA GLN A 218 -20.05 6.95 2.13
C GLN A 218 -20.32 5.98 0.98
N GLU A 219 -20.44 6.47 -0.25
CA GLU A 219 -20.60 5.64 -1.45
C GLU A 219 -19.43 4.67 -1.58
N LEU A 220 -18.19 5.17 -1.50
CA LEU A 220 -16.98 4.35 -1.65
C LEU A 220 -16.80 3.33 -0.53
N SER A 221 -17.28 3.64 0.68
CA SER A 221 -17.25 2.71 1.82
C SER A 221 -18.17 1.50 1.63
N THR A 222 -19.07 1.50 0.63
CA THR A 222 -19.85 0.31 0.24
C THR A 222 -19.09 -0.65 -0.67
N GLN A 223 -18.04 -0.16 -1.34
CA GLN A 223 -17.28 -0.92 -2.34
C GLN A 223 -15.90 -1.34 -1.80
N TYR A 224 -15.29 -0.51 -0.95
CA TYR A 224 -13.96 -0.72 -0.42
C TYR A 224 -13.97 -1.04 1.07
N GLU A 225 -13.15 -2.01 1.46
CA GLU A 225 -12.98 -2.45 2.85
C GLU A 225 -11.98 -1.56 3.60
N VAL A 226 -11.06 -0.95 2.85
CA VAL A 226 -9.98 -0.11 3.34
C VAL A 226 -9.81 1.09 2.42
N ILE A 227 -9.94 2.29 2.97
CA ILE A 227 -9.77 3.56 2.27
C ILE A 227 -8.72 4.38 3.02
N PHE A 228 -7.59 4.66 2.37
CA PHE A 228 -6.61 5.64 2.88
C PHE A 228 -6.79 6.97 2.16
N ILE A 229 -6.79 8.06 2.92
CA ILE A 229 -6.89 9.42 2.39
C ILE A 229 -5.54 10.12 2.60
N ASP A 230 -4.78 10.34 1.52
CA ASP A 230 -3.58 11.15 1.54
C ASP A 230 -3.97 12.63 1.57
N THR A 231 -3.66 13.32 2.67
CA THR A 231 -4.10 14.70 2.92
C THR A 231 -3.09 15.75 2.43
N PRO A 232 -3.32 17.07 2.56
CA PRO A 232 -2.27 18.09 2.48
C PRO A 232 -1.60 18.33 3.85
N ALA A 233 -0.47 19.05 3.90
CA ALA A 233 0.28 19.27 5.15
C ALA A 233 -0.55 19.97 6.24
N GLY A 234 -0.75 19.32 7.39
CA GLY A 234 -1.80 19.68 8.34
C GLY A 234 -1.58 20.94 9.17
N LEU A 235 -0.34 21.44 9.27
CA LEU A 235 -0.08 22.76 9.89
C LEU A 235 -0.13 23.92 8.89
N ILE A 236 -0.17 23.60 7.58
CA ILE A 236 -0.23 24.59 6.49
C ILE A 236 -1.66 24.69 5.94
N CYS A 237 -2.37 23.57 5.91
CA CYS A 237 -3.66 23.40 5.26
C CYS A 237 -4.71 22.99 6.29
N SER A 238 -5.66 23.87 6.58
CA SER A 238 -6.69 23.65 7.60
C SER A 238 -7.69 22.55 7.20
N GLU A 239 -7.86 22.29 5.90
CA GLU A 239 -8.72 21.24 5.36
C GLU A 239 -8.33 19.83 5.86
N THR A 240 -7.07 19.62 6.26
CA THR A 240 -6.56 18.33 6.75
C THR A 240 -7.30 17.83 7.99
N SER A 241 -7.66 18.71 8.92
CA SER A 241 -8.35 18.30 10.15
C SER A 241 -9.77 17.84 9.88
N MET A 242 -10.45 18.47 8.93
CA MET A 242 -11.79 18.10 8.54
C MET A 242 -11.79 16.85 7.63
N LEU A 243 -10.77 16.63 6.79
CA LEU A 243 -10.58 15.34 6.12
C LEU A 243 -10.43 14.19 7.13
N ALA A 244 -9.63 14.41 8.18
CA ALA A 244 -9.50 13.44 9.27
C ALA A 244 -10.81 13.22 10.03
N ALA A 245 -11.58 14.29 10.29
CA ALA A 245 -12.89 14.20 10.93
C ALA A 245 -13.88 13.37 10.10
N ARG A 246 -13.91 13.57 8.78
CA ARG A 246 -14.77 12.81 7.85
C ARG A 246 -14.36 11.35 7.73
N ALA A 247 -13.06 11.06 7.79
CA ALA A 247 -12.56 9.70 7.89
C ALA A 247 -12.91 9.06 9.26
N GLY A 248 -13.18 9.87 10.29
CA GLY A 248 -13.37 9.46 11.67
C GLY A 248 -12.08 9.17 12.43
N GLY A 249 -10.95 9.02 11.72
CA GLY A 249 -9.66 8.72 12.32
C GLY A 249 -8.49 9.13 11.46
N ALA A 250 -7.33 9.23 12.11
CA ALA A 250 -6.08 9.59 11.44
C ALA A 250 -4.86 8.82 11.95
N LEU A 251 -3.93 8.58 11.02
CA LEU A 251 -2.59 8.09 11.24
C LEU A 251 -1.60 9.22 10.98
N THR A 252 -0.81 9.60 12.00
CA THR A 252 0.14 10.69 11.85
C THR A 252 1.49 10.19 11.34
N VAL A 253 2.08 10.86 10.37
CA VAL A 253 3.41 10.57 9.84
C VAL A 253 4.38 11.67 10.27
N ALA A 254 5.52 11.27 10.81
CA ALA A 254 6.61 12.16 11.18
C ALA A 254 7.90 11.70 10.49
N ARG A 255 8.67 12.65 9.99
CA ARG A 255 9.97 12.41 9.35
C ARG A 255 11.10 12.55 10.35
N LYS A 256 11.93 11.52 10.45
CA LYS A 256 13.10 11.44 11.33
C LYS A 256 14.03 12.62 11.06
N HIS A 257 14.51 13.26 12.13
CA HIS A 257 15.39 14.43 12.10
C HIS A 257 14.84 15.67 11.36
N ARG A 258 13.55 15.69 10.99
CA ARG A 258 12.93 16.82 10.27
C ARG A 258 11.68 17.33 10.98
N THR A 259 10.73 16.45 11.27
CA THR A 259 9.49 16.83 11.97
C THR A 259 9.79 17.16 13.43
N ARG A 260 9.43 18.36 13.87
CA ARG A 260 9.57 18.77 15.27
C ARG A 260 8.48 18.11 16.12
N LEU A 261 8.85 17.65 17.30
CA LEU A 261 7.89 17.02 18.22
C LEU A 261 6.81 18.00 18.70
N SER A 262 7.13 19.29 18.83
CA SER A 262 6.17 20.36 19.14
C SER A 262 5.06 20.43 18.09
N ASP A 263 5.45 20.43 16.83
CA ASP A 263 4.58 20.61 15.67
C ASP A 263 3.68 19.38 15.53
N LEU A 264 4.24 18.18 15.74
CA LEU A 264 3.48 16.93 15.75
C LEU A 264 2.43 16.91 16.88
N ARG A 265 2.79 17.41 18.08
CA ARG A 265 1.85 17.52 19.20
C ARG A 265 0.73 18.52 18.89
N GLN A 266 1.07 19.66 18.29
CA GLN A 266 0.08 20.65 17.87
C GLN A 266 -0.88 20.08 16.83
N LEU A 267 -0.36 19.40 15.80
CA LEU A 267 -1.20 18.72 14.81
C LEU A 267 -2.13 17.71 15.47
N ASN A 268 -1.62 16.90 16.39
CA ASN A 268 -2.42 15.91 17.09
C ASN A 268 -3.56 16.53 17.91
N VAL A 269 -3.37 17.72 18.49
CA VAL A 269 -4.44 18.48 19.16
C VAL A 269 -5.48 18.92 18.13
N VAL A 270 -5.06 19.56 17.04
CA VAL A 270 -5.95 20.03 15.97
C VAL A 270 -6.82 18.91 15.39
N ILE A 271 -6.24 17.73 15.17
CA ILE A 271 -6.98 16.56 14.65
C ILE A 271 -8.01 16.04 15.66
N ARG A 272 -7.66 15.99 16.96
CA ARG A 272 -8.59 15.55 18.02
C ARG A 272 -9.72 16.55 18.23
N ASP A 273 -9.42 17.84 18.22
CA ASP A 273 -10.41 18.91 18.38
C ASP A 273 -11.41 18.94 17.22
N ALA A 274 -10.98 18.51 16.02
CA ALA A 274 -11.87 18.30 14.88
C ALA A 274 -12.75 17.03 14.99
N GLY A 275 -12.60 16.23 16.04
CA GLY A 275 -13.41 15.03 16.30
C GLY A 275 -12.85 13.73 15.73
N ALA A 276 -11.63 13.71 15.20
CA ALA A 276 -11.02 12.50 14.65
C ALA A 276 -10.21 11.73 15.71
N ARG A 277 -10.32 10.40 15.69
CA ARG A 277 -9.50 9.52 16.55
C ARG A 277 -8.08 9.40 15.99
N LEU A 278 -7.08 9.74 16.79
CA LEU A 278 -5.68 9.42 16.46
C LEU A 278 -5.39 7.95 16.78
N ILE A 279 -5.11 7.17 15.74
CA ILE A 279 -4.85 5.72 15.86
C ILE A 279 -3.41 5.46 16.27
N GLY A 280 -2.49 6.29 15.79
CA GLY A 280 -1.08 6.20 16.15
C GLY A 280 -0.22 7.12 15.29
N SER A 281 1.10 6.92 15.40
CA SER A 281 2.10 7.64 14.62
C SER A 281 3.07 6.68 13.94
N VAL A 282 3.50 7.02 12.73
CA VAL A 282 4.57 6.36 11.99
C VAL A 282 5.76 7.30 11.91
N LEU A 283 6.93 6.84 12.36
CA LEU A 283 8.20 7.53 12.15
C LEU A 283 8.82 7.02 10.84
N ASN A 284 9.14 7.93 9.94
CA ASN A 284 9.61 7.63 8.59
C ASN A 284 10.99 8.27 8.33
N GLU A 285 11.81 7.65 7.50
CA GLU A 285 13.16 8.14 7.13
C GLU A 285 13.25 8.69 5.70
N TYR A 286 12.11 8.83 5.01
CA TYR A 286 11.98 9.42 3.67
C TYR A 286 12.87 10.64 3.45
#